data_AF-A0AAW8FV03-F1
#
_entry.id   AF-A0AAW8FV03-F1
#
_cell.length_a   1.000
_cell.length_b   1.000
_cell.length_c   1.000
_cell.angle_alpha   90.00
_cell.angle_beta   90.00
_cell.angle_gamma   90.00
#
_symmetry.space_group_name_H-M   'P 1'
#
loop_
_entity.id
_entity.type
_entity.pdbx_description
1 polymer ?
#
loop_
_entity_poly.entity_id
_entity_poly.type
_entity_poly.pdbx_seq_one_letter_code
_entity_poly.pdbx_strand_id
1 'polypeptide(L)'
;MEDAVNILAQSRRRLTKLKLLSNFFENVDIISIYIKTDIIHNLFQENKALDYSKLELFHLQYTDSLIELLSKIKRQKENDMLAVINEMDVNNQYISGFEEKHENSFETDRKMYSSIFSDQLKNLYRDLTEEKFRLNWDNVLYFHTKYASEFYRADSDEILLKSGVFSAYQYREYRIEKKLLGRLNIQNFKVRFICGYLISGNAYELFKVFQSEDHFIFDIEGKQMYLIAPETLKKLNTLPNESNKGTIIHQLKIKNRQLEEKMVERKKTLPEQISNVLKDYIKNLENTDIMSRIFDINEETNILRAMLNLNLNNN
;
A
#
# COMPACT_ATOMS: atom_id res chain seq x y z
N MET A 1 31.40 -43.62 -29.51
CA MET A 1 30.67 -42.59 -30.31
C MET A 1 29.29 -42.33 -29.69
N GLU A 2 28.55 -43.36 -29.31
CA GLU A 2 27.25 -43.24 -28.63
C GLU A 2 27.34 -42.52 -27.27
N ASP A 3 28.38 -42.79 -26.46
CA ASP A 3 28.57 -42.13 -25.17
C ASP A 3 28.84 -40.62 -25.27
N ALA A 4 29.63 -40.18 -26.25
CA ALA A 4 29.92 -38.76 -26.48
C ALA A 4 28.65 -37.97 -26.87
N VAL A 5 27.79 -38.57 -27.70
CA VAL A 5 26.50 -37.99 -28.09
C VAL A 5 25.59 -37.87 -26.86
N ASN A 6 25.57 -38.88 -25.99
CA ASN A 6 24.79 -38.85 -24.76
C ASN A 6 25.28 -37.77 -23.78
N ILE A 7 26.61 -37.68 -23.54
CA ILE A 7 27.20 -36.68 -22.64
C ILE A 7 26.91 -35.26 -23.14
N LEU A 8 27.07 -34.98 -24.44
CA LEU A 8 26.74 -33.67 -25.01
C LEU A 8 25.25 -33.34 -24.85
N ALA A 9 24.36 -34.31 -25.05
CA ALA A 9 22.93 -34.11 -24.84
C ALA A 9 22.59 -33.79 -23.37
N GLN A 10 23.24 -34.47 -22.42
CA GLN A 10 23.06 -34.22 -20.98
C GLN A 10 23.63 -32.86 -20.55
N SER A 11 24.83 -32.52 -21.02
CA SER A 11 25.45 -31.21 -20.86
C SER A 11 24.50 -30.08 -21.31
N ARG A 12 23.87 -30.25 -22.49
CA ARG A 12 22.89 -29.28 -23.00
C ARG A 12 21.64 -29.16 -22.12
N ARG A 13 21.16 -30.26 -21.54
CA ARG A 13 20.04 -30.23 -20.57
C ARG A 13 20.40 -29.45 -19.31
N ARG A 14 21.62 -29.61 -18.80
CA ARG A 14 22.12 -28.84 -17.64
C ARG A 14 22.22 -27.35 -17.95
N LEU A 15 22.74 -26.99 -19.12
CA LEU A 15 22.77 -25.60 -19.59
C LEU A 15 21.39 -24.96 -19.68
N THR A 16 20.39 -25.66 -20.19
CA THR A 16 19.01 -25.15 -20.23
C THR A 16 18.48 -24.85 -18.83
N LYS A 17 18.72 -25.73 -17.85
CA LYS A 17 18.33 -25.49 -16.45
C LYS A 17 19.06 -24.28 -15.86
N LEU A 18 20.37 -24.19 -16.07
CA LEU A 18 21.18 -23.08 -15.58
C LEU A 18 20.75 -21.74 -16.21
N LYS A 19 20.39 -21.73 -17.49
CA LYS A 19 19.83 -20.56 -18.18
C LYS A 19 18.54 -20.08 -17.52
N LEU A 20 17.60 -20.98 -17.25
CA LEU A 20 16.34 -20.64 -16.58
C LEU A 20 16.58 -20.04 -15.18
N LEU A 21 17.53 -20.61 -14.43
CA LEU A 21 17.92 -20.08 -13.12
C LEU A 21 18.58 -18.71 -13.25
N SER A 22 19.49 -18.50 -14.20
CA SER A 22 20.13 -17.21 -14.45
C SER A 22 19.12 -16.11 -14.77
N ASN A 23 18.11 -16.43 -15.60
CA ASN A 23 17.03 -15.51 -15.93
C ASN A 23 16.11 -15.23 -14.73
N PHE A 24 15.90 -16.21 -13.85
CA PHE A 24 15.12 -15.99 -12.64
C PHE A 24 15.84 -15.05 -11.67
N PHE A 25 17.14 -15.23 -11.44
CA PHE A 25 17.88 -14.40 -10.48
C PHE A 25 18.29 -13.03 -11.01
N GLU A 26 18.40 -12.86 -12.34
CA GLU A 26 18.87 -11.62 -12.98
C GLU A 26 20.18 -11.09 -12.36
N ASN A 27 21.04 -12.01 -11.91
CA ASN A 27 22.26 -11.70 -11.18
C ASN A 27 23.50 -11.88 -12.09
N VAL A 28 24.38 -10.87 -12.10
CA VAL A 28 25.55 -10.81 -12.99
C VAL A 28 26.49 -12.01 -12.81
N ASP A 29 26.71 -12.46 -11.58
CA ASP A 29 27.62 -13.58 -11.29
C ASP A 29 27.05 -14.90 -11.84
N ILE A 30 25.76 -15.16 -11.63
CA ILE A 30 25.10 -16.37 -12.16
C ILE A 30 25.07 -16.36 -13.69
N ILE A 31 24.81 -15.20 -14.31
CA ILE A 31 24.84 -15.04 -15.77
C ILE A 31 26.25 -15.31 -16.32
N SER A 32 27.29 -14.79 -15.66
CA SER A 32 28.70 -15.04 -16.02
C SER A 32 29.03 -16.53 -15.98
N ILE A 33 28.60 -17.24 -14.93
CA ILE A 33 28.77 -18.68 -14.79
C ILE A 33 28.07 -19.45 -15.91
N TYR A 34 26.82 -19.08 -16.25
CA TYR A 34 26.10 -19.68 -17.35
C TYR A 34 26.86 -19.53 -18.68
N ILE A 35 27.30 -18.32 -19.00
CA ILE A 35 28.05 -18.03 -20.24
C ILE A 35 29.32 -18.89 -20.31
N LYS A 36 30.10 -18.97 -19.23
CA LYS A 36 31.33 -19.77 -19.20
C LYS A 36 31.06 -21.27 -19.35
N THR A 37 30.02 -21.77 -18.70
CA THR A 37 29.61 -23.17 -18.83
C THR A 37 29.19 -23.48 -20.28
N ASP A 38 28.51 -22.54 -20.96
CA ASP A 38 28.11 -22.68 -22.37
C ASP A 38 29.34 -22.68 -23.31
N ILE A 39 30.32 -21.82 -23.05
CA ILE A 39 31.60 -21.81 -23.79
C ILE A 39 32.31 -23.17 -23.64
N ILE A 40 32.40 -23.72 -22.42
CA ILE A 40 33.02 -25.04 -22.18
C ILE A 40 32.28 -26.12 -22.98
N HIS A 41 30.94 -26.14 -22.96
CA HIS A 41 30.16 -27.08 -23.76
C HIS A 41 30.46 -26.97 -25.25
N ASN A 42 30.46 -25.75 -25.80
CA ASN A 42 30.71 -25.52 -27.22
C ASN A 42 32.12 -25.97 -27.63
N LEU A 43 33.14 -25.80 -26.79
CA LEU A 43 34.50 -26.30 -27.04
C LEU A 43 34.54 -27.83 -27.25
N PHE A 44 33.83 -28.60 -26.42
CA PHE A 44 33.73 -30.05 -26.56
C PHE A 44 32.83 -30.48 -27.72
N GLN A 45 31.85 -29.67 -28.09
CA GLN A 45 31.02 -29.92 -29.27
C GLN A 45 31.82 -29.73 -30.57
N GLU A 46 32.69 -28.72 -30.63
CA GLU A 46 33.50 -28.39 -31.81
C GLU A 46 34.75 -29.29 -31.95
N ASN A 47 35.37 -29.69 -30.84
CA ASN A 47 36.58 -30.53 -30.85
C ASN A 47 36.32 -32.00 -30.48
N LYS A 48 36.10 -32.84 -31.50
CA LYS A 48 35.87 -34.29 -31.34
C LYS A 48 37.07 -35.10 -30.80
N ALA A 49 38.25 -34.49 -30.74
CA ALA A 49 39.47 -35.10 -30.19
C ALA A 49 39.54 -35.03 -28.65
N LEU A 50 38.63 -34.27 -28.02
CA LEU A 50 38.59 -34.12 -26.57
C LEU A 50 37.92 -35.34 -25.91
N ASP A 51 38.39 -35.66 -24.70
CA ASP A 51 37.79 -36.71 -23.88
C ASP A 51 36.50 -36.22 -23.21
N TYR A 52 35.35 -36.64 -23.75
CA TYR A 52 34.03 -36.25 -23.26
C TYR A 52 33.77 -36.64 -21.81
N SER A 53 34.46 -37.65 -21.24
CA SER A 53 34.33 -37.99 -19.82
C SER A 53 34.77 -36.85 -18.91
N LYS A 54 35.68 -35.99 -19.38
CA LYS A 54 36.11 -34.78 -18.66
C LYS A 54 35.03 -33.71 -18.59
N LEU A 55 34.23 -33.55 -19.64
CA LEU A 55 33.07 -32.66 -19.65
C LEU A 55 32.00 -33.13 -18.65
N GLU A 56 31.75 -34.45 -18.62
CA GLU A 56 30.81 -35.02 -17.66
C GLU A 56 31.31 -34.83 -16.21
N LEU A 57 32.60 -35.06 -15.97
CA LEU A 57 33.19 -34.85 -14.65
C LEU A 57 33.10 -33.39 -14.19
N PHE A 58 33.34 -32.43 -15.09
CA PHE A 58 33.12 -31.01 -14.82
C PHE A 58 31.66 -30.74 -14.41
N HIS A 59 30.68 -31.29 -15.14
CA HIS A 59 29.28 -31.09 -14.79
C HIS A 59 28.90 -31.68 -13.44
N LEU A 60 29.35 -32.90 -13.14
CA LEU A 60 29.09 -33.57 -11.87
C LEU A 60 29.71 -32.81 -10.69
N GLN A 61 30.92 -32.30 -10.87
CA GLN A 61 31.65 -31.59 -9.81
C GLN A 61 31.15 -30.17 -9.58
N TYR A 62 30.71 -29.48 -10.64
CA TYR A 62 30.52 -28.03 -10.60
C TYR A 62 29.11 -27.59 -10.98
N THR A 63 28.58 -28.08 -12.10
CA THR A 63 27.30 -27.59 -12.64
C THR A 63 26.11 -28.13 -11.87
N ASP A 64 26.10 -29.42 -11.52
CA ASP A 64 24.96 -30.08 -10.88
C ASP A 64 24.75 -29.55 -9.44
N SER A 65 25.82 -29.39 -8.66
CA SER A 65 25.76 -28.80 -7.31
C SER A 65 25.28 -27.34 -7.33
N LEU A 66 25.72 -26.55 -8.31
CA LEU A 66 25.26 -25.17 -8.47
C LEU A 66 23.77 -25.11 -8.84
N ILE A 67 23.32 -25.95 -9.77
CA ILE A 67 21.91 -26.04 -10.15
C ILE A 67 21.05 -26.40 -8.95
N GLU A 68 21.48 -27.35 -8.11
CA GLU A 68 20.75 -27.75 -6.91
C GLU A 68 20.63 -26.59 -5.91
N LEU A 69 21.74 -25.92 -5.60
CA LEU A 69 21.77 -24.76 -4.70
C LEU A 69 20.83 -23.65 -5.19
N LEU A 70 20.97 -23.23 -6.44
CA LEU A 70 20.14 -22.19 -7.04
C LEU A 70 18.67 -22.58 -7.10
N SER A 71 18.36 -23.86 -7.35
CA SER A 71 16.98 -24.36 -7.35
C SER A 71 16.34 -24.31 -5.96
N LYS A 72 17.10 -24.65 -4.90
CA LYS A 72 16.64 -24.56 -3.50
C LYS A 72 16.35 -23.10 -3.11
N ILE A 73 17.27 -22.20 -3.41
CA ILE A 73 17.11 -20.76 -3.16
C ILE A 73 15.90 -20.23 -3.94
N LYS A 74 15.74 -20.61 -5.21
CA LYS A 74 14.59 -20.20 -6.03
C LYS A 74 13.26 -20.61 -5.38
N ARG A 75 13.14 -21.87 -4.94
CA ARG A 75 11.92 -22.36 -4.26
C ARG A 75 11.62 -21.59 -2.98
N GLN A 76 12.63 -21.32 -2.17
CA GLN A 76 12.47 -20.53 -0.95
C GLN A 76 11.94 -19.12 -1.27
N LYS A 77 12.55 -18.45 -2.26
CA LYS A 77 12.09 -17.12 -2.69
C LYS A 77 10.68 -17.13 -3.26
N GLU A 78 10.34 -18.13 -4.07
CA GLU A 78 8.98 -18.27 -4.63
C GLU A 78 7.93 -18.41 -3.51
N ASN A 79 8.23 -19.19 -2.47
CA ASN A 79 7.34 -19.31 -1.31
C ASN A 79 7.19 -17.99 -0.53
N ASP A 80 8.29 -17.26 -0.31
CA ASP A 80 8.24 -15.96 0.36
C ASP A 80 7.47 -14.92 -0.47
N MET A 81 7.59 -14.96 -1.79
CA MET A 81 6.84 -14.10 -2.71
C MET A 81 5.34 -14.41 -2.69
N LEU A 82 4.93 -15.68 -2.57
CA LEU A 82 3.51 -16.04 -2.48
C LEU A 82 2.81 -15.37 -1.28
N ALA A 83 3.49 -15.26 -0.14
CA ALA A 83 2.93 -14.57 1.03
C ALA A 83 2.69 -13.09 0.74
N VAL A 84 3.62 -12.43 0.05
CA VAL A 84 3.51 -11.01 -0.34
C VAL A 84 2.41 -10.81 -1.37
N ILE A 85 2.29 -11.70 -2.36
CA ILE A 85 1.23 -11.66 -3.38
C ILE A 85 -0.14 -11.80 -2.71
N ASN A 86 -0.30 -12.76 -1.80
CA ASN A 86 -1.55 -12.93 -1.05
C ASN A 86 -1.89 -11.68 -0.24
N GLU A 87 -0.92 -11.02 0.39
CA GLU A 87 -1.16 -9.74 1.09
C GLU A 87 -1.63 -8.65 0.12
N MET A 88 -1.00 -8.54 -1.05
CA MET A 88 -1.40 -7.57 -2.08
C MET A 88 -2.82 -7.82 -2.59
N ASP A 89 -3.19 -9.08 -2.82
CA ASP A 89 -4.52 -9.50 -3.28
C ASP A 89 -5.60 -9.16 -2.24
N VAL A 90 -5.33 -9.45 -0.97
CA VAL A 90 -6.24 -9.07 0.13
C VAL A 90 -6.41 -7.55 0.18
N ASN A 91 -5.33 -6.77 0.09
CA ASN A 91 -5.42 -5.31 0.05
C ASN A 91 -6.25 -4.81 -1.15
N ASN A 92 -6.09 -5.42 -2.32
CA ASN A 92 -6.87 -5.08 -3.52
C ASN A 92 -8.37 -5.35 -3.35
N GLN A 93 -8.74 -6.47 -2.70
CA GLN A 93 -10.14 -6.77 -2.39
C GLN A 93 -10.77 -5.70 -1.47
N TYR A 94 -10.03 -5.24 -0.46
CA TYR A 94 -10.48 -4.13 0.39
C TYR A 94 -10.66 -2.83 -0.41
N ILE A 95 -9.71 -2.49 -1.28
CA ILE A 95 -9.79 -1.30 -2.14
C ILE A 95 -11.07 -1.33 -2.99
N SER A 96 -11.31 -2.43 -3.72
CA SER A 96 -12.50 -2.55 -4.57
C SER A 96 -13.81 -2.45 -3.77
N GLY A 97 -13.86 -3.06 -2.58
CA GLY A 97 -15.04 -2.97 -1.71
C GLY A 97 -15.32 -1.56 -1.17
N PHE A 98 -14.30 -0.70 -1.07
CA PHE A 98 -14.47 0.70 -0.67
C PHE A 98 -14.85 1.60 -1.86
N GLU A 99 -14.29 1.38 -3.05
CA GLU A 99 -14.53 2.19 -4.25
C GLU A 99 -15.95 2.05 -4.81
N GLU A 100 -16.57 0.86 -4.76
CA GLU A 100 -17.94 0.64 -5.26
C GLU A 100 -19.03 1.46 -4.52
N LYS A 101 -18.70 2.04 -3.35
CA LYS A 101 -19.72 2.60 -2.44
C LYS A 101 -19.77 4.14 -2.37
N HIS A 102 -18.77 4.92 -2.82
CA HIS A 102 -18.49 6.15 -2.04
C HIS A 102 -18.33 7.58 -2.59
N GLU A 103 -18.31 7.92 -3.89
CA GLU A 103 -17.97 9.33 -4.22
C GLU A 103 -19.11 10.26 -4.70
N ASN A 104 -20.17 9.77 -5.34
CA ASN A 104 -21.17 10.69 -5.94
C ASN A 104 -22.35 11.09 -5.02
N SER A 105 -22.65 10.31 -3.98
CA SER A 105 -23.84 10.57 -3.14
C SER A 105 -23.60 11.67 -2.11
N PHE A 106 -22.45 11.70 -1.43
CA PHE A 106 -22.17 12.66 -0.36
C PHE A 106 -22.19 14.10 -0.87
N GLU A 107 -21.50 14.40 -1.97
CA GLU A 107 -21.45 15.76 -2.51
C GLU A 107 -22.80 16.29 -2.99
N THR A 108 -23.64 15.40 -3.53
CA THR A 108 -25.01 15.71 -3.94
C THR A 108 -25.88 15.97 -2.72
N ASP A 109 -25.84 15.07 -1.73
CA ASP A 109 -26.62 15.17 -0.49
C ASP A 109 -26.16 16.37 0.34
N ARG A 110 -24.87 16.74 0.32
CA ARG A 110 -24.31 17.92 1.00
C ARG A 110 -24.93 19.22 0.48
N LYS A 111 -25.10 19.33 -0.84
CA LYS A 111 -25.76 20.49 -1.45
C LYS A 111 -27.24 20.55 -1.04
N MET A 112 -27.92 19.41 -1.06
CA MET A 112 -29.31 19.32 -0.62
C MET A 112 -29.46 19.65 0.87
N TYR A 113 -28.52 19.19 1.70
CA TYR A 113 -28.49 19.43 3.13
C TYR A 113 -28.43 20.92 3.47
N SER A 114 -27.62 21.70 2.74
CA SER A 114 -27.56 23.16 2.91
C SER A 114 -28.93 23.83 2.72
N SER A 115 -29.71 23.38 1.73
CA SER A 115 -31.07 23.87 1.48
C SER A 115 -32.04 23.44 2.59
N ILE A 116 -32.01 22.16 2.99
CA ILE A 116 -32.85 21.62 4.08
C ILE A 116 -32.61 22.40 5.37
N PHE A 117 -31.34 22.64 5.71
CA PHE A 117 -30.99 23.38 6.93
C PHE A 117 -31.41 24.85 6.86
N SER A 118 -31.29 25.49 5.68
CA SER A 118 -31.77 26.86 5.48
C SER A 118 -33.29 26.97 5.71
N ASP A 119 -34.06 26.04 5.16
CA ASP A 119 -35.51 25.99 5.37
C ASP A 119 -35.87 25.69 6.83
N GLN A 120 -35.11 24.81 7.50
CA GLN A 120 -35.27 24.52 8.92
C GLN A 120 -35.08 25.79 9.76
N LEU A 121 -34.01 26.55 9.54
CA LEU A 121 -33.73 27.80 10.27
C LEU A 121 -34.81 28.87 10.02
N LYS A 122 -35.30 28.97 8.79
CA LYS A 122 -36.38 29.90 8.44
C LYS A 122 -37.68 29.54 9.16
N ASN A 123 -38.03 28.26 9.18
CA ASN A 123 -39.20 27.77 9.91
C ASN A 123 -39.02 27.92 11.43
N LEU A 124 -37.79 27.76 11.95
CA LEU A 124 -37.46 27.94 13.36
C LEU A 124 -37.72 29.38 13.80
N TYR A 125 -37.26 30.34 13.00
CA TYR A 125 -37.52 31.74 13.26
C TYR A 125 -39.02 32.06 13.26
N ARG A 126 -39.77 31.57 12.25
CA ARG A 126 -41.23 31.77 12.21
C ARG A 126 -41.91 31.19 13.44
N ASP A 127 -41.59 29.94 13.79
CA ASP A 127 -42.17 29.26 14.94
C ASP A 127 -41.86 30.02 16.25
N LEU A 128 -40.62 30.52 16.42
CA LEU A 128 -40.25 31.38 17.55
C LEU A 128 -41.06 32.68 17.60
N THR A 129 -41.32 33.34 16.46
CA THR A 129 -42.10 34.58 16.42
C THR A 129 -43.60 34.36 16.64
N GLU A 130 -44.11 33.17 16.32
CA GLU A 130 -45.53 32.81 16.48
C GLU A 130 -45.77 32.02 17.78
N GLU A 131 -44.75 31.85 18.62
CA GLU A 131 -44.76 31.03 19.85
C GLU A 131 -45.30 29.61 19.62
N LYS A 132 -44.96 29.03 18.46
CA LYS A 132 -45.27 27.66 18.08
C LYS A 132 -44.02 26.81 18.13
N PHE A 133 -44.21 25.51 18.28
CA PHE A 133 -43.10 24.56 18.25
C PHE A 133 -43.52 23.37 17.38
N ARG A 134 -43.35 23.44 16.07
CA ARG A 134 -43.86 22.44 15.11
C ARG A 134 -42.76 21.72 14.35
N LEU A 135 -41.55 22.27 14.33
CA LEU A 135 -40.43 21.69 13.62
C LEU A 135 -40.10 20.24 14.02
N ASN A 136 -39.83 19.44 13.00
CA ASN A 136 -39.16 18.15 13.11
C ASN A 136 -37.68 18.31 12.71
N TRP A 137 -36.77 17.78 13.52
CA TRP A 137 -35.33 17.81 13.28
C TRP A 137 -34.80 16.59 12.52
N ASP A 138 -35.60 15.54 12.32
CA ASP A 138 -35.18 14.27 11.71
C ASP A 138 -34.49 14.47 10.35
N ASN A 139 -35.00 15.36 9.50
CA ASN A 139 -34.42 15.62 8.18
C ASN A 139 -33.04 16.29 8.26
N VAL A 140 -32.83 17.13 9.28
CA VAL A 140 -31.53 17.75 9.53
C VAL A 140 -30.58 16.70 10.11
N LEU A 141 -31.06 15.91 11.08
CA LEU A 141 -30.24 14.93 11.77
C LEU A 141 -29.89 13.71 10.89
N TYR A 142 -30.70 13.42 9.87
CA TYR A 142 -30.44 12.34 8.94
C TYR A 142 -29.08 12.48 8.24
N PHE A 143 -28.68 13.70 7.89
CA PHE A 143 -27.41 13.92 7.21
C PHE A 143 -26.21 13.53 8.08
N HIS A 144 -26.16 13.99 9.34
CA HIS A 144 -25.11 13.57 10.26
C HIS A 144 -25.16 12.06 10.50
N THR A 145 -26.36 11.49 10.69
CA THR A 145 -26.53 10.06 10.98
C THR A 145 -25.98 9.20 9.84
N LYS A 146 -26.17 9.64 8.59
CA LYS A 146 -25.71 8.94 7.40
C LYS A 146 -24.22 9.10 7.13
N TYR A 147 -23.65 10.28 7.39
CA TYR A 147 -22.32 10.63 6.89
C TYR A 147 -21.25 10.93 7.94
N ALA A 148 -21.61 11.20 9.20
CA ALA A 148 -20.65 11.64 10.20
C ALA A 148 -19.53 10.63 10.45
N SER A 149 -19.86 9.35 10.57
CA SER A 149 -18.87 8.30 10.84
C SER A 149 -17.79 8.17 9.75
N GLU A 150 -18.10 8.58 8.53
CA GLU A 150 -17.21 8.41 7.39
C GLU A 150 -16.54 9.71 6.93
N PHE A 151 -17.27 10.81 6.94
CA PHE A 151 -16.80 12.08 6.38
C PHE A 151 -16.39 13.06 7.47
N TYR A 152 -16.93 12.98 8.69
CA TYR A 152 -16.60 13.97 9.71
C TYR A 152 -15.22 13.68 10.27
N ARG A 153 -14.46 14.76 10.50
CA ARG A 153 -13.06 14.64 10.93
C ARG A 153 -12.95 14.50 12.45
N ALA A 154 -11.96 13.74 12.90
CA ALA A 154 -11.74 13.43 14.31
C ALA A 154 -10.46 14.06 14.89
N ASP A 155 -9.67 14.76 14.07
CA ASP A 155 -8.32 15.25 14.37
C ASP A 155 -8.29 16.71 14.90
N SER A 156 -9.45 17.32 15.13
CA SER A 156 -9.55 18.71 15.60
C SER A 156 -9.67 18.80 17.12
N ASP A 157 -9.22 19.91 17.70
CA ASP A 157 -9.37 20.19 19.13
C ASP A 157 -10.83 20.56 19.45
N GLU A 158 -11.51 19.69 20.20
CA GLU A 158 -12.92 19.85 20.60
C GLU A 158 -13.16 21.17 21.35
N ILE A 159 -12.16 21.68 22.08
CA ILE A 159 -12.28 22.92 22.86
C ILE A 159 -12.56 24.12 21.94
N LEU A 160 -12.02 24.10 20.72
CA LEU A 160 -12.22 25.17 19.73
C LEU A 160 -13.63 25.15 19.13
N LEU A 161 -14.32 24.02 19.21
CA LEU A 161 -15.66 23.85 18.66
C LEU A 161 -16.73 24.23 19.69
N LYS A 162 -16.46 24.04 20.99
CA LYS A 162 -17.41 24.36 22.07
C LYS A 162 -17.64 25.86 22.22
N SER A 163 -18.88 26.22 22.52
CA SER A 163 -19.24 27.59 22.85
C SER A 163 -18.84 27.96 24.28
N GLY A 164 -18.54 29.25 24.46
CA GLY A 164 -18.56 29.88 25.79
C GLY A 164 -19.99 30.19 26.24
N VAL A 165 -20.14 31.07 27.23
CA VAL A 165 -21.47 31.55 27.65
C VAL A 165 -22.02 32.53 26.60
N PHE A 166 -23.21 32.25 26.08
CA PHE A 166 -23.91 33.13 25.12
C PHE A 166 -25.40 33.30 25.45
N SER A 167 -25.94 34.45 25.06
CA SER A 167 -27.39 34.72 25.16
C SER A 167 -28.12 34.02 24.01
N ALA A 168 -29.11 33.20 24.35
CA ALA A 168 -29.82 32.34 23.40
C ALA A 168 -31.35 32.56 23.43
N TYR A 169 -32.01 32.23 22.33
CA TYR A 169 -33.42 31.85 22.32
C TYR A 169 -33.53 30.34 22.56
N GLN A 170 -34.54 29.95 23.33
CA GLN A 170 -34.85 28.54 23.60
C GLN A 170 -35.96 28.08 22.65
N TYR A 171 -35.74 26.96 21.97
CA TYR A 171 -36.73 26.30 21.14
C TYR A 171 -36.82 24.82 21.54
N ARG A 172 -37.80 24.48 22.41
CA ARG A 172 -37.87 23.18 23.08
C ARG A 172 -36.54 22.83 23.74
N GLU A 173 -35.81 21.83 23.25
CA GLU A 173 -34.50 21.40 23.74
C GLU A 173 -33.32 22.09 23.02
N TYR A 174 -33.59 22.83 21.95
CA TYR A 174 -32.56 23.50 21.15
C TYR A 174 -32.33 24.94 21.60
N ARG A 175 -31.09 25.39 21.51
CA ARG A 175 -30.67 26.76 21.82
C ARG A 175 -30.03 27.40 20.61
N ILE A 176 -30.47 28.61 20.26
CA ILE A 176 -29.85 29.38 19.19
C ILE A 176 -29.40 30.74 19.72
N GLU A 177 -28.14 31.10 19.48
CA GLU A 177 -27.60 32.40 19.86
C GLU A 177 -28.42 33.54 19.25
N LYS A 178 -28.80 34.53 20.07
CA LYS A 178 -29.64 35.65 19.61
C LYS A 178 -28.96 36.44 18.47
N LYS A 179 -27.65 36.64 18.58
CA LYS A 179 -26.84 37.34 17.57
C LYS A 179 -26.80 36.56 16.26
N LEU A 180 -26.59 35.23 16.33
CA LEU A 180 -26.66 34.34 15.17
C LEU A 180 -28.01 34.46 14.46
N LEU A 181 -29.11 34.35 15.20
CA LEU A 181 -30.46 34.41 14.64
C LEU A 181 -30.70 35.74 13.91
N GLY A 182 -30.23 36.85 14.47
CA GLY A 182 -30.29 38.17 13.82
C GLY A 182 -29.48 38.21 12.51
N ARG A 183 -28.27 37.66 12.49
CA ARG A 183 -27.44 37.57 11.27
C ARG A 183 -28.09 36.70 10.19
N LEU A 184 -28.66 35.57 10.58
CA LEU A 184 -29.38 34.67 9.68
C LEU A 184 -30.60 35.35 9.07
N ASN A 185 -31.38 36.09 9.86
CA ASN A 185 -32.56 36.80 9.36
C ASN A 185 -32.20 37.83 8.27
N ILE A 186 -31.11 38.58 8.45
CA ILE A 186 -30.62 39.55 7.44
C ILE A 186 -30.33 38.86 6.10
N GLN A 187 -29.79 37.64 6.15
CA GLN A 187 -29.43 36.86 4.96
C GLN A 187 -30.51 35.85 4.53
N ASN A 188 -31.76 36.05 4.99
CA ASN A 188 -32.91 35.21 4.68
C ASN A 188 -32.68 33.71 4.96
N PHE A 189 -31.95 33.43 6.05
CA PHE A 189 -31.61 32.10 6.57
C PHE A 189 -30.85 31.19 5.59
N LYS A 190 -30.28 31.76 4.52
CA LYS A 190 -29.47 31.00 3.57
C LYS A 190 -28.12 30.65 4.20
N VAL A 191 -27.81 29.37 4.27
CA VAL A 191 -26.55 28.86 4.81
C VAL A 191 -25.96 27.81 3.90
N ARG A 192 -24.64 27.59 4.04
CA ARG A 192 -23.91 26.54 3.35
C ARG A 192 -23.19 25.67 4.38
N PHE A 193 -23.42 24.36 4.32
CA PHE A 193 -22.60 23.41 5.06
C PHE A 193 -21.17 23.43 4.52
N ILE A 194 -20.19 23.63 5.41
CA ILE A 194 -18.77 23.64 5.07
C ILE A 194 -18.18 22.28 5.36
N CYS A 195 -18.26 21.84 6.61
CA CYS A 195 -17.72 20.57 7.07
C CYS A 195 -18.27 20.16 8.44
N GLY A 196 -18.10 18.89 8.80
CA GLY A 196 -18.42 18.31 10.10
C GLY A 196 -17.21 17.72 10.82
N TYR A 197 -17.33 17.61 12.14
CA TYR A 197 -16.37 17.08 13.09
C TYR A 197 -17.04 16.02 13.96
N LEU A 198 -16.35 14.92 14.26
CA LEU A 198 -16.80 13.86 15.15
C LEU A 198 -15.68 13.54 16.13
N ILE A 199 -15.74 14.10 17.33
CA ILE A 199 -14.65 14.05 18.32
C ILE A 199 -15.20 13.52 19.64
N SER A 200 -14.59 12.48 20.18
CA SER A 200 -15.00 11.87 21.45
C SER A 200 -16.49 11.48 21.51
N GLY A 201 -17.09 11.15 20.36
CA GLY A 201 -18.51 10.82 20.24
C GLY A 201 -19.46 12.00 20.08
N ASN A 202 -18.97 13.25 20.11
CA ASN A 202 -19.76 14.45 19.85
C ASN A 202 -19.58 14.90 18.40
N ALA A 203 -20.68 15.24 17.73
CA ALA A 203 -20.74 15.70 16.36
C ALA A 203 -21.01 17.21 16.29
N TYR A 204 -20.17 17.91 15.54
CA TYR A 204 -20.27 19.35 15.30
C TYR A 204 -20.32 19.62 13.80
N GLU A 205 -21.15 20.57 13.39
CA GLU A 205 -21.25 20.97 11.98
C GLU A 205 -20.99 22.45 11.81
N LEU A 206 -20.08 22.79 10.90
CA LEU A 206 -19.73 24.15 10.56
C LEU A 206 -20.51 24.61 9.32
N PHE A 207 -21.20 25.73 9.48
CA PHE A 207 -21.95 26.41 8.42
C PHE A 207 -21.40 27.81 8.17
N LYS A 208 -21.45 28.25 6.92
CA LYS A 208 -21.23 29.64 6.50
C LYS A 208 -22.57 30.29 6.19
N VAL A 209 -22.81 31.48 6.73
CA VAL A 209 -23.97 32.29 6.34
C VAL A 209 -23.76 32.85 4.94
N PHE A 210 -24.76 32.72 4.07
CA PHE A 210 -24.62 33.15 2.67
C PHE A 210 -24.33 34.65 2.58
N GLN A 211 -23.42 35.03 1.67
CA GLN A 211 -22.98 36.42 1.45
C GLN A 211 -22.46 37.16 2.71
N SER A 212 -22.03 36.41 3.74
CA SER A 212 -21.35 36.94 4.92
C SER A 212 -20.05 36.17 5.16
N GLU A 213 -19.14 36.73 5.96
CA GLU A 213 -18.00 35.99 6.52
C GLU A 213 -18.33 35.33 7.87
N ASP A 214 -19.57 35.48 8.34
CA ASP A 214 -20.06 34.82 9.54
C ASP A 214 -20.15 33.30 9.33
N HIS A 215 -19.58 32.57 10.28
CA HIS A 215 -19.69 31.13 10.40
C HIS A 215 -20.30 30.77 11.75
N PHE A 216 -20.97 29.63 11.82
CA PHE A 216 -21.54 29.13 13.06
C PHE A 216 -21.42 27.62 13.15
N ILE A 217 -21.41 27.14 14.40
CA ILE A 217 -21.42 25.72 14.73
C ILE A 217 -22.84 25.31 15.09
N PHE A 218 -23.25 24.16 14.59
CA PHE A 218 -24.34 23.36 15.14
C PHE A 218 -23.74 22.20 15.94
N ASP A 219 -23.90 22.26 17.26
CA ASP A 219 -23.57 21.21 18.22
C ASP A 219 -24.77 20.27 18.33
N ILE A 220 -24.62 19.06 17.78
CA ILE A 220 -25.73 18.11 17.62
C ILE A 220 -26.15 17.56 18.98
N GLU A 221 -25.22 17.07 19.78
CA GLU A 221 -25.48 16.48 21.10
C GLU A 221 -25.87 17.57 22.10
N GLY A 222 -25.19 18.73 22.06
CA GLY A 222 -25.53 19.88 22.90
C GLY A 222 -26.83 20.57 22.49
N LYS A 223 -27.33 20.32 21.26
CA LYS A 223 -28.50 20.95 20.64
C LYS A 223 -28.39 22.47 20.58
N GLN A 224 -27.20 22.98 20.25
CA GLN A 224 -26.91 24.41 20.28
C GLN A 224 -26.39 24.94 18.95
N MET A 225 -26.74 26.18 18.63
CA MET A 225 -26.23 26.90 17.46
C MET A 225 -25.66 28.25 17.88
N TYR A 226 -24.40 28.52 17.52
CA TYR A 226 -23.67 29.72 17.93
C TYR A 226 -22.60 30.11 16.91
N LEU A 227 -22.34 31.42 16.80
CA LEU A 227 -21.29 31.97 15.95
C LEU A 227 -19.90 31.52 16.43
N ILE A 228 -19.02 31.26 15.47
CA ILE A 228 -17.60 31.02 15.74
C ILE A 228 -16.79 32.28 15.45
N ALA A 229 -15.87 32.62 16.35
CA ALA A 229 -14.99 33.76 16.16
C ALA A 229 -14.01 33.52 15.00
N PRO A 230 -13.70 34.53 14.16
CA PRO A 230 -12.77 34.36 13.05
C PRO A 230 -11.38 33.85 13.46
N GLU A 231 -10.88 34.24 14.63
CA GLU A 231 -9.58 33.79 15.15
C GLU A 231 -9.59 32.31 15.55
N THR A 232 -10.73 31.80 16.03
CA THR A 232 -10.91 30.36 16.30
C THR A 232 -11.03 29.59 14.99
N LEU A 233 -11.75 30.14 14.02
CA LEU A 233 -11.94 29.54 12.69
C LEU A 233 -10.60 29.32 11.97
N LYS A 234 -9.66 30.28 12.05
CA LYS A 234 -8.31 30.15 11.46
C LYS A 234 -7.49 28.99 12.02
N LYS A 235 -7.80 28.54 13.25
CA LYS A 235 -7.13 27.42 13.91
C LYS A 235 -7.76 26.07 13.57
N LEU A 236 -8.95 26.08 12.95
CA LEU A 236 -9.65 24.87 12.55
C LEU A 236 -9.32 24.51 11.10
N ASN A 237 -9.17 23.22 10.84
CA ASN A 237 -9.17 22.71 9.48
C ASN A 237 -10.60 22.78 8.92
N THR A 238 -10.84 23.70 7.98
CA THR A 238 -12.15 23.94 7.36
C THR A 238 -12.24 23.45 5.92
N LEU A 239 -11.25 22.67 5.46
CA LEU A 239 -11.29 22.03 4.15
C LEU A 239 -12.56 21.18 4.00
N PRO A 240 -12.99 20.86 2.76
CA PRO A 240 -14.08 19.91 2.54
C PRO A 240 -13.81 18.59 3.28
N ASN A 241 -14.86 17.94 3.79
CA ASN A 241 -14.74 16.60 4.33
C ASN A 241 -14.42 15.61 3.20
N GLU A 242 -13.35 14.85 3.36
CA GLU A 242 -13.02 13.72 2.49
C GLU A 242 -13.46 12.43 3.18
N SER A 243 -13.72 11.38 2.39
CA SER A 243 -14.04 10.08 2.96
C SER A 243 -12.82 9.52 3.70
N ASN A 244 -13.01 9.14 4.97
CA ASN A 244 -12.00 8.41 5.75
C ASN A 244 -11.56 7.12 5.02
N LYS A 245 -12.43 6.51 4.21
CA LYS A 245 -12.10 5.34 3.38
C LYS A 245 -11.18 5.69 2.21
N GLY A 246 -11.28 6.89 1.64
CA GLY A 246 -10.39 7.37 0.58
C GLY A 246 -8.92 7.40 1.04
N THR A 247 -8.70 7.85 2.28
CA THR A 247 -7.37 7.81 2.91
C THR A 247 -6.86 6.39 3.07
N ILE A 248 -7.71 5.46 3.52
CA ILE A 248 -7.36 4.04 3.68
C ILE A 248 -7.03 3.42 2.31
N ILE A 249 -7.83 3.66 1.28
CA ILE A 249 -7.56 3.20 -0.10
C ILE A 249 -6.19 3.70 -0.56
N HIS A 250 -5.90 4.99 -0.34
CA HIS A 250 -4.62 5.58 -0.75
C HIS A 250 -3.44 4.91 -0.04
N GLN A 251 -3.54 4.70 1.28
CA GLN A 251 -2.52 4.02 2.07
C GLN A 251 -2.31 2.56 1.61
N LEU A 252 -3.39 1.82 1.33
CA LEU A 252 -3.31 0.45 0.81
C LEU A 252 -2.66 0.40 -0.58
N LYS A 253 -2.96 1.35 -1.47
CA LYS A 253 -2.32 1.46 -2.79
C LYS A 253 -0.81 1.73 -2.67
N ILE A 254 -0.40 2.63 -1.77
CA ILE A 254 1.03 2.87 -1.49
C ILE A 254 1.69 1.61 -0.95
N LYS A 255 1.05 0.94 0.01
CA LYS A 255 1.59 -0.29 0.62
C LYS A 255 1.79 -1.38 -0.42
N ASN A 256 0.83 -1.60 -1.32
CA ASN A 256 0.95 -2.57 -2.41
C ASN A 256 2.13 -2.26 -3.34
N ARG A 257 2.35 -0.98 -3.69
CA ARG A 257 3.52 -0.58 -4.49
C ARG A 257 4.84 -0.89 -3.77
N GLN A 258 4.93 -0.58 -2.48
CA GLN A 258 6.13 -0.88 -1.69
C GLN A 258 6.39 -2.38 -1.56
N LEU A 259 5.33 -3.19 -1.44
CA LEU A 259 5.43 -4.65 -1.41
C LEU A 259 5.96 -5.19 -2.75
N GLU A 260 5.46 -4.67 -3.87
CA GLU A 260 5.92 -5.03 -5.22
C GLU A 260 7.40 -4.68 -5.44
N GLU A 261 7.82 -3.46 -5.07
CA GLU A 261 9.22 -3.03 -5.14
C GLU A 261 10.14 -3.92 -4.31
N LYS A 262 9.77 -4.19 -3.05
CA LYS A 262 10.53 -5.08 -2.16
C LYS A 262 10.57 -6.51 -2.68
N MET A 263 9.51 -6.98 -3.32
CA MET A 263 9.45 -8.32 -3.91
C MET A 263 10.44 -8.46 -5.07
N VAL A 264 10.50 -7.46 -5.96
CA VAL A 264 11.48 -7.41 -7.06
C VAL A 264 12.90 -7.35 -6.52
N GLU A 265 13.17 -6.55 -5.50
CA GLU A 265 14.48 -6.46 -4.86
C GLU A 265 14.89 -7.80 -4.24
N ARG A 266 14.02 -8.40 -3.42
CA ARG A 266 14.27 -9.71 -2.79
C ARG A 266 14.52 -10.83 -3.80
N LYS A 267 13.86 -10.81 -4.96
CA LYS A 267 14.11 -11.77 -6.05
C LYS A 267 15.56 -11.71 -6.52
N LYS A 268 16.14 -10.51 -6.62
CA LYS A 268 17.51 -10.28 -7.12
C LYS A 268 18.59 -10.46 -6.06
N THR A 269 18.32 -10.09 -4.82
CA THR A 269 19.33 -10.09 -3.75
C THR A 269 19.63 -11.51 -3.27
N LEU A 270 20.89 -11.95 -3.38
CA LEU A 270 21.35 -13.21 -2.82
C LEU A 270 21.97 -12.97 -1.44
N PRO A 271 21.85 -13.90 -0.48
CA PRO A 271 22.59 -13.82 0.77
C PRO A 271 24.09 -13.72 0.51
N GLU A 272 24.78 -12.89 1.30
CA GLU A 272 26.21 -12.58 1.11
C GLU A 272 27.10 -13.83 1.06
N GLN A 273 26.78 -14.83 1.89
CA GLN A 273 27.46 -16.14 1.89
C GLN A 273 27.37 -16.83 0.52
N ILE A 274 26.22 -16.79 -0.14
CA ILE A 274 26.02 -17.38 -1.47
C ILE A 274 26.74 -16.56 -2.53
N SER A 275 26.69 -15.23 -2.45
CA SER A 275 27.45 -14.36 -3.35
C SER A 275 28.95 -14.60 -3.28
N ASN A 276 29.51 -14.83 -2.08
CA ASN A 276 30.93 -15.16 -1.92
C ASN A 276 31.27 -16.52 -2.55
N VAL A 277 30.42 -17.53 -2.36
CA VAL A 277 30.58 -18.84 -3.03
C VAL A 277 30.54 -18.72 -4.55
N LEU A 278 29.64 -17.89 -5.09
CA LEU A 278 29.57 -17.65 -6.54
C LEU A 278 30.82 -16.94 -7.06
N LYS A 279 31.38 -15.98 -6.32
CA LYS A 279 32.63 -15.30 -6.67
C LYS A 279 33.83 -16.24 -6.64
N ASP A 280 33.93 -17.10 -5.63
CA ASP A 280 34.97 -18.13 -5.55
C ASP A 280 34.85 -19.11 -6.73
N TYR A 281 33.61 -19.48 -7.07
CA TYR A 281 33.34 -20.31 -8.24
C TYR A 281 33.73 -19.62 -9.56
N ILE A 282 33.41 -18.34 -9.73
CA ILE A 282 33.83 -17.53 -10.89
C ILE A 282 35.35 -17.46 -10.98
N LYS A 283 36.04 -17.21 -9.87
CA LYS A 283 37.51 -17.16 -9.82
C LYS A 283 38.13 -18.49 -10.23
N ASN A 284 37.53 -19.60 -9.77
CA ASN A 284 37.93 -20.93 -10.22
C ASN A 284 37.62 -21.17 -11.69
N LEU A 285 36.55 -20.57 -12.23
CA LEU A 285 36.24 -20.55 -13.66
C LEU A 285 37.12 -19.60 -14.51
N GLU A 286 37.80 -18.63 -13.90
CA GLU A 286 38.64 -17.62 -14.58
C GLU A 286 40.11 -17.97 -14.62
N ASN A 287 40.59 -18.73 -13.64
CA ASN A 287 41.94 -19.24 -13.69
C ASN A 287 42.08 -20.04 -14.99
N THR A 288 42.91 -19.53 -15.90
CA THR A 288 43.20 -19.99 -17.27
C THR A 288 43.67 -21.43 -17.38
N ASP A 289 43.75 -22.11 -16.24
CA ASP A 289 44.26 -23.43 -15.95
C ASP A 289 43.13 -24.46 -15.82
N ILE A 290 41.87 -24.16 -16.17
CA ILE A 290 40.80 -25.17 -16.20
C ILE A 290 41.02 -26.13 -17.35
N MET A 291 41.49 -25.67 -18.51
CA MET A 291 41.82 -26.55 -19.64
C MET A 291 43.09 -27.38 -19.40
N SER A 292 43.89 -27.09 -18.38
CA SER A 292 45.00 -27.95 -17.93
C SER A 292 44.56 -28.81 -16.75
N ARG A 293 43.84 -28.27 -15.77
CA ARG A 293 43.27 -29.02 -14.63
C ARG A 293 42.20 -30.01 -15.02
N ILE A 294 41.32 -29.70 -15.98
CA ILE A 294 40.38 -30.67 -16.59
C ILE A 294 41.15 -31.84 -17.21
N PHE A 295 42.40 -31.60 -17.64
CA PHE A 295 43.27 -32.62 -18.20
C PHE A 295 44.16 -33.33 -17.16
N ASP A 296 44.39 -32.73 -16.00
CA ASP A 296 45.18 -33.23 -14.86
C ASP A 296 44.33 -33.59 -13.62
N ILE A 297 43.03 -33.93 -13.76
CA ILE A 297 42.14 -34.17 -12.61
C ILE A 297 42.54 -35.44 -11.82
N ASN A 298 43.44 -35.26 -10.86
CA ASN A 298 43.41 -35.87 -9.53
C ASN A 298 43.49 -34.71 -8.51
N GLU A 299 42.62 -34.75 -7.51
CA GLU A 299 42.52 -33.81 -6.36
C GLU A 299 41.74 -32.49 -6.55
N GLU A 300 40.55 -32.38 -5.94
CA GLU A 300 40.36 -31.67 -4.67
C GLU A 300 38.87 -31.58 -4.28
N THR A 301 38.54 -32.22 -3.16
CA THR A 301 37.18 -32.43 -2.61
C THR A 301 36.75 -31.31 -1.64
N ASN A 302 37.31 -30.10 -1.77
CA ASN A 302 37.13 -29.03 -0.78
C ASN A 302 35.95 -28.08 -1.11
N ILE A 303 35.70 -27.80 -2.38
CA ILE A 303 34.64 -26.86 -2.81
C ILE A 303 33.25 -27.51 -2.67
N LEU A 304 33.13 -28.80 -3.00
CA LEU A 304 31.89 -29.57 -2.83
C LEU A 304 31.46 -29.63 -1.36
N ARG A 305 32.43 -29.78 -0.43
CA ARG A 305 32.18 -29.77 1.02
C ARG A 305 31.80 -28.39 1.54
N ALA A 306 32.39 -27.31 1.03
CA ALA A 306 31.98 -25.96 1.41
C ALA A 306 30.54 -25.65 0.95
N MET A 307 30.15 -26.07 -0.26
CA MET A 307 28.78 -25.92 -0.76
C MET A 307 27.76 -26.84 -0.05
N LEU A 308 28.16 -28.06 0.33
CA LEU A 308 27.32 -28.98 1.13
C LEU A 308 27.21 -28.58 2.60
N ASN A 309 28.22 -27.98 3.22
CA ASN A 309 28.15 -27.53 4.61
C ASN A 309 27.21 -26.32 4.80
N LEU A 310 27.09 -25.45 3.78
CA LEU A 310 26.00 -24.46 3.71
C LEU A 310 24.61 -25.10 3.57
N ASN A 311 24.55 -26.36 3.11
CA ASN A 311 23.32 -27.14 2.96
C ASN A 311 22.84 -27.75 4.30
N LEU A 312 23.74 -27.93 5.28
CA LEU A 312 23.46 -28.53 6.59
C LEU A 312 23.19 -27.51 7.71
N ASN A 313 23.77 -26.31 7.65
CA ASN A 313 23.67 -25.31 8.73
C ASN A 313 22.46 -24.36 8.64
N ASN A 314 21.56 -24.54 7.66
CA ASN A 314 20.37 -23.70 7.44
C ASN A 314 19.04 -24.47 7.61
N ASN A 315 19.02 -25.54 8.42
CA ASN A 315 17.79 -26.19 8.87
C ASN A 315 17.26 -25.56 10.15
#